data_AF-A0A2W7T0Z0-F1
#
_entry.id   AF-A0A2W7T0Z0-F1
#
_cell.length_a   1.000
_cell.length_b   1.000
_cell.length_c   1.000
_cell.angle_alpha   90.00
_cell.angle_beta   90.00
_cell.angle_gamma   90.00
#
_symmetry.space_group_name_H-M   'P 1'
#
loop_
_entity.id
_entity.type
_entity.pdbx_description
1 polymer ?
#
loop_
_entity_poly.entity_id
_entity_poly.type
_entity_poly.pdbx_seq_one_letter_code
_entity_poly.pdbx_strand_id
1 'polypeptide(L)'
;METIFIGLFYIAIGVLTKFFPNLIAGYSHLSQREKENAVINGFHKFVMSVFIAMGVLVVAGYSISIWLNNPPLGTGVFVAVTLLGAVIIIVFGSRFTSK
;
A
#
# COMPACT_ATOMS: atom_id res chain seq x y z
N MET A 1 -0.05 -15.12 -14.06
CA MET A 1 1.23 -15.14 -13.31
C MET A 1 1.72 -13.73 -13.01
N GLU A 2 1.59 -12.78 -13.93
CA GLU A 2 1.97 -11.36 -13.72
C GLU A 2 1.39 -10.73 -12.44
N THR A 3 0.14 -11.04 -12.11
CA THR A 3 -0.58 -10.52 -10.93
C THR A 3 0.07 -10.93 -9.60
N ILE A 4 0.72 -12.09 -9.54
CA ILE A 4 1.43 -12.54 -8.33
C ILE A 4 2.68 -11.69 -8.11
N PHE A 5 3.45 -11.42 -9.18
CA PHE A 5 4.63 -10.56 -9.10
C PHE A 5 4.25 -9.15 -8.64
N ILE A 6 3.11 -8.62 -9.09
CA ILE A 6 2.59 -7.33 -8.63
C ILE A 6 2.25 -7.37 -7.13
N GLY A 7 1.60 -8.44 -6.66
CA GLY A 7 1.30 -8.60 -5.23
C GLY A 7 2.56 -8.68 -4.36
N LEU A 8 3.56 -9.44 -4.80
CA LEU A 8 4.88 -9.50 -4.14
C LEU A 8 5.60 -8.14 -4.18
N PHE A 9 5.48 -7.41 -5.28
CA PHE A 9 6.03 -6.07 -5.44
C PHE A 9 5.40 -5.09 -4.44
N TYR A 10 4.08 -5.14 -4.21
CA TYR A 10 3.45 -4.34 -3.16
C TYR A 10 3.97 -4.68 -1.77
N ILE A 11 4.14 -5.96 -1.44
CA ILE A 11 4.72 -6.38 -0.16
C ILE A 11 6.14 -5.82 -0.01
N ALA A 12 6.95 -5.92 -1.07
CA ALA A 12 8.32 -5.39 -1.07
C ALA A 12 8.34 -3.86 -0.86
N ILE A 13 7.50 -3.10 -1.57
CA ILE A 13 7.34 -1.66 -1.35
C ILE A 13 6.93 -1.37 0.10
N GLY A 14 5.93 -2.10 0.62
CA GLY A 14 5.48 -1.94 2.00
C GLY A 14 6.63 -2.07 2.99
N VAL A 15 7.45 -3.12 2.85
CA VAL A 15 8.65 -3.30 3.69
C VAL A 15 9.65 -2.16 3.48
N LEU A 16 9.91 -1.74 2.24
CA LEU A 16 10.84 -0.64 1.93
C LEU A 16 10.39 0.68 2.55
N THR A 17 9.09 0.99 2.56
CA THR A 17 8.56 2.24 3.15
C THR A 17 8.84 2.36 4.65
N LYS A 18 9.04 1.24 5.35
CA LYS A 18 9.46 1.23 6.76
C LYS A 18 10.89 1.75 6.95
N PHE A 19 11.81 1.41 6.04
CA PHE A 19 13.23 1.78 6.13
C PHE A 19 13.54 3.08 5.40
N PHE A 20 12.79 3.38 4.35
CA PHE A 20 12.97 4.53 3.48
C PHE A 20 11.63 5.29 3.34
N PRO A 21 11.20 6.04 4.37
CA PRO A 21 9.94 6.77 4.34
C PRO A 21 9.88 7.83 3.23
N ASN A 22 11.02 8.27 2.70
CA ASN A 22 11.10 9.13 1.51
C ASN A 22 10.50 8.49 0.23
N LEU A 23 10.31 7.17 0.19
CA LEU A 23 9.59 6.50 -0.90
C LEU A 23 8.09 6.81 -0.88
N ILE A 24 7.56 7.28 0.26
CA ILE A 24 6.17 7.65 0.39
C ILE A 24 5.99 9.02 -0.25
N ALA A 25 5.19 9.08 -1.31
CA ALA A 25 4.88 10.33 -2.00
C ALA A 25 4.33 11.37 -1.00
N GLY A 26 4.85 12.59 -1.09
CA GLY A 26 4.51 13.69 -0.16
C GLY A 26 5.38 13.74 1.11
N TYR A 27 6.02 12.64 1.53
CA TYR A 27 6.84 12.64 2.75
C TYR A 27 8.05 13.58 2.65
N SER A 28 8.68 13.67 1.47
CA SER A 28 9.81 14.57 1.23
C SER A 28 9.44 16.05 1.40
N HIS A 29 8.20 16.41 1.10
CA HIS A 29 7.67 17.78 1.14
C HIS A 29 7.16 18.20 2.53
N LEU A 30 7.06 17.25 3.47
CA LEU A 30 6.73 17.57 4.87
C LEU A 30 7.84 18.43 5.48
N SER A 31 7.44 19.39 6.30
CA SER A 31 8.33 20.13 7.18
C SER A 31 9.00 19.20 8.20
N GLN A 32 10.08 19.66 8.82
CA GLN A 32 10.81 18.85 9.81
C GLN A 32 9.91 18.40 10.97
N ARG A 33 9.04 19.30 11.46
CA ARG A 33 8.08 19.02 12.53
C ARG A 33 7.06 17.96 12.11
N GLU A 34 6.53 18.05 10.89
CA GLU A 34 5.58 17.04 10.36
C GLU A 34 6.25 15.68 10.16
N LYS A 35 7.52 15.64 9.75
CA LYS A 35 8.29 14.39 9.65
C LYS A 35 8.49 13.75 11.02
N GLU A 36 8.82 14.53 12.05
CA GLU A 36 8.94 14.04 13.43
C GLU A 36 7.61 13.48 13.93
N ASN A 37 6.51 14.20 13.72
CA ASN A 37 5.16 13.73 14.06
C ASN A 37 4.80 12.45 13.29
N ALA A 38 5.12 12.36 12.00
CA ALA A 38 4.89 11.18 11.19
C ALA A 38 5.64 9.94 11.72
N VAL A 39 6.86 10.13 12.21
CA VAL A 39 7.64 9.04 12.83
C VAL A 39 7.02 8.62 14.16
N ILE A 40 6.70 9.58 15.03
CA ILE A 40 6.11 9.33 16.37
C ILE A 40 4.76 8.63 16.24
N ASN A 41 3.91 9.10 15.33
CA ASN A 41 2.57 8.54 15.11
C ASN A 41 2.61 7.21 14.32
N GLY A 42 3.77 6.81 13.79
CA GLY A 42 3.94 5.53 13.10
C GLY A 42 3.44 5.51 11.65
N PHE A 43 3.51 6.64 10.93
CA PHE A 43 3.09 6.76 9.53
C PHE A 43 3.68 5.68 8.61
N HIS A 44 4.99 5.41 8.76
CA HIS A 44 5.68 4.37 8.00
C HIS A 44 5.13 2.96 8.26
N LYS A 45 4.70 2.65 9.49
CA LYS A 45 4.06 1.36 9.83
C LYS A 45 2.67 1.27 9.22
N PHE A 46 1.91 2.36 9.25
CA PHE A 46 0.61 2.44 8.60
C PHE A 46 0.73 2.18 7.09
N VAL A 47 1.59 2.91 6.39
CA VAL A 47 1.80 2.73 4.95
C VAL A 47 2.29 1.32 4.62
N MET A 48 3.25 0.78 5.38
CA MET A 48 3.69 -0.61 5.25
C MET A 48 2.52 -1.59 5.37
N SER A 49 1.67 -1.43 6.38
CA SER A 49 0.53 -2.33 6.61
C SER A 49 -0.49 -2.30 5.47
N VAL A 50 -0.75 -1.12 4.90
CA VAL A 50 -1.66 -0.97 3.75
C VAL A 50 -1.07 -1.66 2.51
N PHE A 51 0.21 -1.42 2.20
CA PHE A 51 0.87 -2.08 1.06
C PHE A 51 0.92 -3.61 1.20
N ILE A 52 1.18 -4.13 2.41
CA ILE A 52 1.14 -5.58 2.65
C ILE A 52 -0.28 -6.12 2.45
N ALA A 53 -1.29 -5.45 2.99
CA ALA A 53 -2.67 -5.85 2.80
C ALA A 53 -3.07 -5.85 1.30
N MET A 54 -2.65 -4.82 0.55
CA MET A 54 -2.85 -4.76 -0.90
C MET A 54 -2.21 -5.94 -1.61
N GLY A 55 -0.94 -6.24 -1.31
CA GLY A 55 -0.24 -7.36 -1.92
C GLY A 55 -0.90 -8.71 -1.63
N VAL A 56 -1.32 -8.96 -0.39
CA VAL A 56 -2.05 -10.17 0.01
C VAL A 56 -3.39 -10.28 -0.74
N LEU A 57 -4.16 -9.19 -0.81
CA LEU A 57 -5.45 -9.16 -1.51
C LEU A 57 -5.30 -9.43 -3.02
N VAL A 58 -4.25 -8.91 -3.66
CA VAL A 58 -3.97 -9.15 -5.08
C VAL A 58 -3.62 -10.61 -5.33
N VAL A 59 -2.76 -11.22 -4.50
CA VAL A 59 -2.39 -12.65 -4.62
C VAL A 59 -3.61 -13.55 -4.36
N ALA A 60 -4.40 -13.24 -3.33
CA ALA A 60 -5.62 -13.98 -3.02
C ALA A 60 -6.66 -13.85 -4.14
N GLY A 61 -6.88 -12.64 -4.65
CA GLY A 61 -7.80 -12.37 -5.76
C GLY A 61 -7.41 -13.11 -7.04
N TYR A 62 -6.12 -13.15 -7.36
CA TYR A 62 -5.62 -13.95 -8.49
C TYR A 62 -5.88 -15.45 -8.28
N SER A 63 -5.59 -15.97 -7.09
CA SER A 63 -5.79 -17.39 -6.76
C SER A 63 -7.27 -17.79 -6.87
N ILE A 64 -8.17 -16.94 -6.37
CA ILE A 64 -9.63 -17.12 -6.49
C ILE A 64 -10.08 -17.04 -7.95
N SER A 65 -9.51 -16.13 -8.74
CA SER A 65 -9.87 -15.98 -10.16
C SER A 65 -9.58 -17.24 -10.99
N ILE A 66 -8.48 -17.94 -10.68
CA ILE A 66 -8.15 -19.23 -11.29
C ILE A 66 -9.15 -20.28 -10.82
N TRP A 67 -9.43 -20.35 -9.52
CA TRP A 67 -10.35 -21.34 -8.96
C TRP A 67 -11.76 -21.25 -9.55
N LEU A 68 -12.21 -20.03 -9.86
CA LEU A 68 -13.51 -19.76 -10.47
C LEU A 68 -13.50 -19.80 -12.02
N ASN A 69 -12.36 -20.08 -12.66
CA ASN A 69 -12.17 -19.95 -14.11
C ASN A 69 -12.65 -18.60 -14.69
N ASN A 70 -12.50 -17.51 -13.93
CA ASN A 70 -12.91 -16.17 -14.33
C ASN A 70 -11.74 -15.17 -14.22
N PRO A 71 -10.81 -15.19 -15.19
CA PRO A 71 -9.61 -14.35 -15.17
C PRO A 71 -9.88 -12.83 -15.03
N PRO A 72 -10.93 -12.25 -15.64
CA PRO A 72 -11.29 -10.84 -15.45
C PRO A 72 -11.47 -10.41 -13.99
N LEU A 73 -11.89 -11.31 -13.09
CA LEU A 73 -12.02 -11.00 -11.66
C LEU A 73 -10.67 -10.63 -11.04
N GLY A 74 -9.59 -11.34 -11.39
CA GLY A 74 -8.26 -11.08 -10.85
C GLY A 74 -7.77 -9.68 -11.22
N THR A 75 -7.97 -9.28 -12.47
CA THR A 75 -7.63 -7.93 -12.96
C THR A 75 -8.50 -6.86 -12.30
N GLY A 76 -9.81 -7.11 -12.16
CA GLY A 76 -10.73 -6.21 -11.47
C GLY A 76 -10.35 -5.99 -10.01
N VAL A 77 -10.02 -7.06 -9.28
CA VAL A 77 -9.55 -6.99 -7.89
C VAL A 77 -8.25 -6.20 -7.80
N PHE A 78 -7.29 -6.42 -8.70
CA PHE A 78 -6.05 -5.65 -8.73
C PHE A 78 -6.29 -4.14 -8.88
N VAL A 79 -7.12 -3.72 -9.84
CA VAL A 79 -7.44 -2.30 -10.06
C VAL A 79 -8.15 -1.71 -8.85
N ALA A 80 -9.15 -2.41 -8.31
CA ALA A 80 -9.92 -1.95 -7.14
C ALA A 80 -9.01 -1.80 -5.90
N VAL A 81 -8.18 -2.79 -5.61
CA VAL A 81 -7.24 -2.75 -4.47
C VAL A 81 -6.24 -1.61 -4.61
N THR A 82 -5.73 -1.36 -5.83
CA THR A 82 -4.79 -0.27 -6.10
C THR A 82 -5.40 1.09 -5.81
N LEU A 83 -6.59 1.35 -6.35
CA LEU A 83 -7.29 2.62 -6.16
C LEU A 83 -7.69 2.83 -4.69
N LEU A 84 -8.28 1.82 -4.06
CA LEU A 84 -8.69 1.90 -2.66
C LEU A 84 -7.50 2.08 -1.73
N GLY A 85 -6.42 1.33 -1.96
CA GLY A 85 -5.18 1.45 -1.19
C GLY A 85 -4.57 2.84 -1.27
N ALA A 86 -4.52 3.43 -2.48
CA ALA A 86 -4.05 4.80 -2.67
C ALA A 86 -4.93 5.82 -1.92
N VAL A 87 -6.25 5.72 -2.04
CA VAL A 87 -7.19 6.61 -1.31
C VAL A 87 -7.01 6.47 0.21
N ILE A 88 -6.87 5.24 0.72
CA ILE A 88 -6.65 4.98 2.14
C ILE A 88 -5.36 5.66 2.62
N ILE A 89 -4.26 5.52 1.88
CA ILE A 89 -2.98 6.15 2.24
C ILE A 89 -3.09 7.68 2.24
N ILE A 90 -3.72 8.28 1.23
CA ILE A 90 -3.85 9.74 1.12
C ILE A 90 -4.74 10.30 2.24
N VAL A 91 -5.95 9.74 2.39
CA VAL A 91 -6.96 10.28 3.33
C VAL A 91 -6.54 10.04 4.77
N PHE A 92 -6.14 8.82 5.11
CA PHE A 92 -5.78 8.49 6.50
C PHE A 92 -4.34 8.84 6.84
N GLY A 93 -3.44 8.94 5.85
CA GLY A 93 -2.06 9.34 6.06
C GLY A 93 -1.91 10.74 6.65
N SER A 94 -2.77 11.67 6.26
CA SER A 94 -2.82 13.04 6.80
C SER A 94 -2.98 13.09 8.33
N ARG A 95 -3.64 12.08 8.92
CA ARG A 95 -3.84 12.01 10.38
C ARG A 95 -2.56 11.73 11.16
N PHE A 96 -1.55 11.19 10.50
CA PHE A 96 -0.26 10.88 11.11
C PHE A 96 0.73 12.05 11.02
N THR A 97 0.52 13.00 10.09
CA THR A 97 1.42 14.14 9.85
C THR A 97 0.93 15.44 10.49
N SER A 98 -0.39 15.63 10.66
CA SER A 98 -1.00 16.91 11.05
C SER A 98 -1.23 17.12 12.55
N LYS A 99 -0.96 16.13 13.42
CA LYS A 99 -1.07 16.27 14.88
C LYS A 99 0.26 16.59 15.51
#